data_AF-A0A0K0FZF6-F1
#
_entry.id   AF-A0A0K0FZF6-F1
#
_cell.length_a   1.000
_cell.length_b   1.000
_cell.length_c   1.000
_cell.angle_alpha   90.00
_cell.angle_beta   90.00
_cell.angle_gamma   90.00
#
_symmetry.space_group_name_H-M   'P 1'
#
loop_
_entity.id
_entity.type
_entity.pdbx_description
1 polymer ?
#
loop_
_entity_poly.entity_id
_entity_poly.type
_entity_poly.pdbx_seq_one_letter_code
_entity_poly.pdbx_strand_id
1 'polypeptide(L)'
;MLSLCRSQEPIFLEKADNDKINCEIVFKCPELVALIYKNLSNLTDKYNFILTCKTIHNIVKRIIIIPEESVLNQNSFDSESIFIDYTKLTLHCNFLEISPGPIEIHDGESVNNVNKKIKINTKNIKKLYINSDFENWNQVIRKLNSFENIKYLKIAWTSISQNLNFFNYLTTLNPDTIYCDCQETVRHVNNEGNNENWSFPKSIKKFKIKCKSYLWIDTLLEGLSNFKQNEIDFLELIPFSNFACNFTNYWNKFIRLTSYFKRVDITSDFSIYGQEFYNSMQRLSSIDDISKFWLNLKVSIDSSFWNEIQPVTCLKIKLLCILNIVEIINGEFVDQNMANSIYNTLFRMQRLETLMFRFTMTDLGVNFTNFIHSVSKNLKNIQITDCNKMKLVDLQTMAAHLNNLDTLSLHGIESDEITLKEIFELFKSVKVLEVFFKKSFKNSQILDYFKGQKLSDGSCKFIWPKTICLNIYTYYPNKEEFYDFHMIEKIIPRKSGQLIFAFDKLYFEDETDIFRVTLQQSPGCYNHLKVFRNDLYKINPKLGFYEDLLYKI
;
A
#
# COMPACT_ATOMS: atom_id res chain seq x y z
N MET A 1 -54.27 16.03 -20.78
CA MET A 1 -54.77 16.09 -19.39
C MET A 1 -53.61 15.73 -18.47
N LEU A 2 -52.93 16.77 -17.97
CA LEU A 2 -51.82 16.66 -17.02
C LEU A 2 -52.43 16.62 -15.61
N SER A 3 -52.33 15.49 -14.90
CA SER A 3 -52.69 15.46 -13.47
C SER A 3 -51.49 15.90 -12.65
N LEU A 4 -51.69 17.01 -11.96
CA LEU A 4 -50.75 17.69 -11.08
C LEU A 4 -50.13 16.79 -10.01
N CYS A 5 -48.80 16.89 -9.89
CA CYS A 5 -48.05 16.58 -8.68
C CYS A 5 -48.71 17.25 -7.46
N ARG A 6 -49.17 16.45 -6.49
CA ARG A 6 -49.34 16.94 -5.13
C ARG A 6 -47.96 17.04 -4.51
N SER A 7 -47.54 18.27 -4.22
CA SER A 7 -46.45 18.59 -3.30
C SER A 7 -46.70 17.90 -1.96
N GLN A 8 -45.80 17.01 -1.54
CA GLN A 8 -45.74 16.60 -0.14
C GLN A 8 -45.32 17.84 0.67
N GLU A 9 -46.18 18.24 1.59
CA GLU A 9 -45.94 19.35 2.51
C GLU A 9 -44.68 19.09 3.36
N PRO A 10 -43.93 20.13 3.73
CA PRO A 10 -42.82 20.00 4.66
C PRO A 10 -43.38 19.60 6.03
N ILE A 11 -42.92 18.45 6.54
CA ILE A 11 -43.17 18.04 7.92
C ILE A 11 -42.43 19.03 8.83
N PHE A 12 -43.18 19.92 9.48
CA PHE A 12 -42.67 20.76 10.56
C PHE A 12 -42.43 19.87 11.78
N LEU A 13 -41.16 19.68 12.15
CA LEU A 13 -40.78 19.11 13.44
C LEU A 13 -40.76 20.26 14.46
N GLU A 14 -41.72 20.25 15.39
CA GLU A 14 -41.66 21.09 16.58
C GLU A 14 -40.36 20.82 17.35
N LYS A 15 -39.71 21.88 17.82
CA LYS A 15 -38.53 21.80 18.70
C LYS A 15 -38.93 21.13 20.00
N ALA A 16 -38.55 19.87 20.17
CA ALA A 16 -38.56 19.21 21.47
C ALA A 16 -37.28 19.53 22.22
N ASP A 17 -37.41 20.18 23.38
CA ASP A 17 -36.36 20.27 24.39
C ASP A 17 -36.07 18.85 24.93
N ASN A 18 -35.09 18.18 24.34
CA ASN A 18 -34.24 17.13 24.93
C ASN A 18 -33.49 16.40 23.80
N ASP A 19 -32.16 16.57 23.74
CA ASP A 19 -31.23 15.98 22.75
C ASP A 19 -31.17 14.43 22.72
N LYS A 20 -32.06 13.73 23.43
CA LYS A 20 -32.14 12.26 23.46
C LYS A 20 -33.19 11.65 22.52
N ILE A 21 -34.12 12.42 21.95
CA ILE A 21 -35.31 11.86 21.28
C ILE A 21 -35.11 11.66 19.76
N ASN A 22 -34.28 12.47 19.09
CA ASN A 22 -34.19 12.45 17.62
C ASN A 22 -33.56 11.16 17.04
N CYS A 23 -32.58 10.57 17.73
CA CYS A 23 -32.01 9.27 17.30
C CYS A 23 -33.03 8.13 17.42
N GLU A 24 -33.90 8.14 18.45
CA GLU A 24 -34.91 7.09 18.64
C GLU A 24 -36.02 7.14 17.58
N ILE A 25 -36.33 8.33 17.03
CA ILE A 25 -37.34 8.49 15.97
C ILE A 25 -36.84 7.89 14.66
N VAL A 26 -35.57 8.11 14.29
CA VAL A 26 -34.95 7.58 13.07
C VAL A 26 -34.96 6.05 13.04
N PHE A 27 -34.70 5.39 14.17
CA PHE A 27 -34.64 3.93 14.26
C PHE A 27 -36.01 3.23 14.39
N LYS A 28 -37.10 4.00 14.50
CA LYS A 28 -38.49 3.49 14.48
C LYS A 28 -39.13 3.50 13.09
N CYS A 29 -38.47 4.06 12.07
CA CYS A 29 -38.95 4.08 10.69
C CYS A 29 -38.24 2.99 9.86
N PRO A 30 -38.91 1.87 9.52
CA PRO A 30 -38.31 0.78 8.75
C PRO A 30 -37.77 1.21 7.39
N GLU A 31 -38.45 2.15 6.72
CA GLU A 31 -38.07 2.68 5.41
C GLU A 31 -36.77 3.47 5.49
N LEU A 32 -36.61 4.29 6.54
CA LEU A 32 -35.40 5.07 6.76
C LEU A 32 -34.23 4.19 7.19
N VAL A 33 -34.46 3.21 8.07
CA VAL A 33 -33.46 2.20 8.45
C VAL A 33 -33.01 1.39 7.22
N ALA A 34 -33.96 1.01 6.35
CA ALA A 34 -33.66 0.34 5.09
C ALA A 34 -32.84 1.23 4.15
N LEU A 35 -33.21 2.50 4.03
CA LEU A 35 -32.50 3.47 3.20
C LEU A 35 -31.08 3.70 3.72
N ILE A 36 -30.90 3.89 5.03
CA ILE A 36 -29.58 4.04 5.67
C ILE A 36 -28.76 2.78 5.39
N TYR A 37 -29.29 1.60 5.71
CA TYR A 37 -28.60 0.33 5.51
C TYR A 37 -28.18 0.10 4.04
N LYS A 38 -29.05 0.43 3.07
CA LYS A 38 -28.74 0.33 1.63
C LYS A 38 -27.64 1.30 1.19
N ASN A 39 -27.55 2.46 1.84
CA ASN A 39 -26.56 3.50 1.53
C ASN A 39 -25.25 3.36 2.33
N LEU A 40 -25.17 2.49 3.34
CA LEU A 40 -23.91 2.15 3.98
C LEU A 40 -23.00 1.47 2.94
N SER A 41 -21.83 2.06 2.69
CA SER A 41 -20.91 1.58 1.65
C SER A 41 -19.99 0.45 2.14
N ASN A 42 -19.74 0.38 3.45
CA ASN A 42 -18.84 -0.59 4.07
C ASN A 42 -19.63 -1.75 4.68
N LEU A 43 -19.20 -2.99 4.42
CA LEU A 43 -19.81 -4.20 4.98
C LEU A 43 -19.67 -4.27 6.51
N THR A 44 -18.53 -3.83 7.05
CA THR A 44 -18.33 -3.71 8.50
C THR A 44 -19.32 -2.73 9.11
N ASP A 45 -19.57 -1.59 8.45
CA ASP A 45 -20.55 -0.62 8.94
C ASP A 45 -21.96 -1.16 8.83
N LYS A 46 -22.30 -1.88 7.75
CA LYS A 46 -23.58 -2.60 7.62
C LYS A 46 -23.76 -3.62 8.73
N TYR A 47 -22.74 -4.38 9.05
CA TYR A 47 -22.76 -5.38 10.12
C TYR A 47 -22.91 -4.71 11.50
N ASN A 48 -22.09 -3.71 11.79
CA ASN A 48 -22.18 -2.93 13.02
C ASN A 48 -23.56 -2.25 13.16
N PHE A 49 -24.11 -1.78 12.05
CA PHE A 49 -25.46 -1.22 12.00
C PHE A 49 -26.53 -2.27 12.33
N ILE A 50 -26.43 -3.48 11.76
CA ILE A 50 -27.30 -4.62 12.11
C ILE A 50 -27.17 -4.97 13.60
N LEU A 51 -25.95 -4.96 14.14
CA LEU A 51 -25.68 -5.28 15.54
C LEU A 51 -26.08 -4.17 16.52
N THR A 52 -26.36 -2.96 16.03
CA THR A 52 -26.66 -1.81 16.88
C THR A 52 -27.90 -2.05 17.74
N CYS A 53 -28.96 -2.68 17.20
CA CYS A 53 -30.09 -3.14 18.01
C CYS A 53 -30.97 -4.19 17.33
N LYS A 54 -31.75 -4.93 18.13
CA LYS A 54 -32.66 -6.00 17.67
C LYS A 54 -33.71 -5.53 16.65
N THR A 55 -34.16 -4.28 16.76
CA THR A 55 -35.14 -3.68 15.84
C THR A 55 -34.55 -3.47 14.46
N ILE A 56 -33.35 -2.88 14.38
CA ILE A 56 -32.61 -2.72 13.12
C ILE A 56 -32.32 -4.10 12.52
N HIS A 57 -31.85 -5.05 13.32
CA HIS A 57 -31.61 -6.42 12.86
C HIS A 57 -32.86 -7.02 12.20
N ASN A 58 -34.03 -6.91 12.82
CA ASN A 58 -35.27 -7.46 12.27
C ASN A 58 -35.75 -6.75 11.00
N ILE A 59 -35.60 -5.43 10.93
CA ILE A 59 -35.93 -4.65 9.72
C ILE A 59 -35.00 -5.08 8.58
N VAL A 60 -33.70 -5.08 8.82
CA VAL A 60 -32.69 -5.41 7.82
C VAL A 60 -32.78 -6.87 7.39
N LYS A 61 -33.02 -7.81 8.32
CA LYS A 61 -33.23 -9.23 8.01
C LYS A 61 -34.36 -9.44 7.00
N ARG A 62 -35.42 -8.63 7.02
CA ARG A 62 -36.51 -8.67 6.01
C ARG A 62 -36.08 -8.18 4.63
N ILE A 63 -35.11 -7.27 4.56
CA ILE A 63 -34.52 -6.77 3.32
C ILE A 63 -33.55 -7.80 2.72
N ILE A 64 -32.71 -8.41 3.58
CA ILE A 64 -31.70 -9.41 3.22
C ILE A 64 -32.31 -10.69 2.64
N ILE A 65 -33.58 -11.01 2.97
CA ILE A 65 -34.30 -12.18 2.44
C ILE A 65 -34.56 -12.07 0.92
N ILE A 66 -34.34 -10.91 0.30
CA ILE A 66 -34.33 -10.78 -1.16
C ILE A 66 -33.04 -11.45 -1.68
N PRO A 67 -33.12 -12.49 -2.55
CA PRO A 67 -31.97 -13.28 -3.02
C PRO A 67 -30.84 -12.46 -3.67
N GLU A 68 -31.17 -11.25 -4.12
CA GLU A 68 -30.26 -10.32 -4.80
C GLU A 68 -29.35 -9.54 -3.82
N GLU A 69 -29.72 -9.43 -2.54
CA GLU A 69 -28.95 -8.75 -1.47
C GLU A 69 -28.40 -9.73 -0.40
N SER A 70 -28.83 -11.01 -0.40
CA SER A 70 -28.51 -12.00 0.64
C SER A 70 -27.04 -12.44 0.68
N VAL A 71 -26.32 -12.18 -0.41
CA VAL A 71 -25.07 -12.85 -0.76
C VAL A 71 -23.85 -12.31 -0.01
N LEU A 72 -23.87 -11.04 0.41
CA LEU A 72 -22.79 -10.43 1.20
C LEU A 72 -23.07 -10.38 2.71
N ASN A 73 -24.20 -10.95 3.16
CA ASN A 73 -24.68 -10.83 4.54
C ASN A 73 -24.54 -12.11 5.37
N GLN A 74 -23.98 -13.17 4.81
CA GLN A 74 -23.67 -14.37 5.56
C GLN A 74 -22.28 -14.21 6.21
N ASN A 75 -22.18 -14.58 7.48
CA ASN A 75 -21.00 -14.50 8.34
C ASN A 75 -19.79 -15.35 7.87
N SER A 76 -19.67 -15.69 6.58
CA SER A 76 -18.51 -16.38 6.03
C SER A 76 -17.45 -15.37 5.65
N PHE A 77 -16.32 -15.45 6.32
CA PHE A 77 -15.11 -14.70 6.07
C PHE A 77 -14.69 -14.70 4.57
N ASP A 78 -14.39 -13.50 4.09
CA ASP A 78 -13.40 -13.09 3.07
C ASP A 78 -13.66 -13.19 1.55
N SER A 79 -14.59 -14.00 1.00
CA SER A 79 -15.00 -13.86 -0.42
C SER A 79 -16.15 -14.79 -0.84
N GLU A 80 -16.95 -14.38 -1.83
CA GLU A 80 -17.87 -15.29 -2.54
C GLU A 80 -17.30 -15.59 -3.94
N SER A 81 -17.25 -16.86 -4.33
CA SER A 81 -16.88 -17.27 -5.69
C SER A 81 -18.10 -17.72 -6.48
N ILE A 82 -18.31 -17.13 -7.66
CA ILE A 82 -19.32 -17.50 -8.65
C ILE A 82 -18.60 -18.16 -9.83
N PHE A 83 -19.11 -19.28 -10.31
CA PHE A 83 -18.57 -19.96 -11.49
C PHE A 83 -19.58 -19.88 -12.65
N ILE A 84 -19.11 -19.50 -13.83
CA ILE A 84 -19.86 -19.56 -15.09
C ILE A 84 -18.93 -20.10 -16.16
N ASP A 85 -19.27 -21.24 -16.77
CA ASP A 85 -18.52 -21.79 -17.90
C ASP A 85 -16.99 -21.75 -17.69
N TYR A 86 -16.55 -22.29 -16.54
CA TYR A 86 -15.14 -22.31 -16.08
C TYR A 86 -14.52 -20.95 -15.70
N THR A 87 -15.22 -19.84 -15.91
CA THR A 87 -14.83 -18.54 -15.40
C THR A 87 -15.19 -18.42 -13.93
N LYS A 88 -14.21 -18.09 -13.10
CA LYS A 88 -14.40 -17.82 -11.68
C LYS A 88 -14.47 -16.31 -11.44
N LEU A 89 -15.51 -15.84 -10.77
CA LEU A 89 -15.64 -14.48 -10.30
C LEU A 89 -15.62 -14.50 -8.77
N THR A 90 -14.63 -13.85 -8.18
CA THR A 90 -14.50 -13.75 -6.72
C THR A 90 -14.84 -12.33 -6.27
N LEU A 91 -15.93 -12.19 -5.53
CA LEU A 91 -16.38 -10.92 -4.98
C LEU A 91 -15.75 -10.71 -3.59
N HIS A 92 -14.96 -9.65 -3.46
CA HIS A 92 -14.41 -9.21 -2.18
C HIS A 92 -15.05 -7.89 -1.75
N CYS A 93 -14.87 -7.53 -0.47
CA CYS A 93 -15.41 -6.30 0.12
C CYS A 93 -15.03 -5.03 -0.66
N ASN A 94 -13.85 -5.01 -1.27
CA ASN A 94 -13.24 -3.82 -1.88
C ASN A 94 -12.73 -4.03 -3.32
N PHE A 95 -12.72 -5.26 -3.84
CA PHE A 95 -12.36 -5.58 -5.22
C PHE A 95 -13.20 -6.74 -5.80
N LEU A 96 -13.31 -6.77 -7.12
CA LEU A 96 -13.81 -7.92 -7.87
C LEU A 96 -12.62 -8.58 -8.56
N GLU A 97 -12.44 -9.88 -8.39
CA GLU A 97 -11.47 -10.67 -9.12
C GLU A 97 -12.18 -11.54 -10.15
N ILE A 98 -11.67 -11.58 -11.37
CA ILE A 98 -12.14 -12.44 -12.44
C ILE A 98 -10.97 -13.29 -12.90
N SER A 99 -11.15 -14.61 -12.87
CA SER A 99 -10.27 -15.59 -13.48
C SER A 99 -11.00 -16.22 -14.66
N PRO A 100 -10.83 -15.66 -15.87
CA PRO A 100 -11.47 -16.15 -17.09
C PRO A 100 -11.16 -17.64 -17.33
N GLY A 101 -12.16 -18.41 -17.76
CA GLY A 101 -11.97 -19.81 -18.15
C GLY A 101 -11.49 -19.97 -19.59
N PRO A 102 -11.13 -21.20 -20.02
CA PRO A 102 -10.64 -21.50 -21.36
C PRO A 102 -11.73 -21.46 -22.46
N ILE A 103 -13.01 -21.29 -22.09
CA ILE A 103 -14.15 -21.33 -23.01
C ILE A 103 -14.90 -20.01 -22.92
N GLU A 104 -15.41 -19.52 -24.06
CA GLU A 104 -16.30 -18.35 -24.08
C GLU A 104 -17.54 -18.62 -23.24
N ILE A 105 -17.99 -17.62 -22.48
CA ILE A 105 -19.21 -17.73 -21.69
C ILE A 105 -20.41 -17.78 -22.66
N HIS A 106 -21.25 -18.79 -22.53
CA HIS A 106 -22.46 -18.91 -23.35
C HIS A 106 -23.49 -17.84 -22.94
N ASP A 107 -24.03 -17.13 -23.93
CA ASP A 107 -25.10 -16.16 -23.69
C ASP A 107 -26.31 -16.85 -23.06
N GLY A 108 -26.80 -16.32 -21.94
CA GLY A 108 -27.91 -16.95 -21.21
C GLY A 108 -28.29 -16.25 -19.91
N GLU A 109 -29.27 -16.85 -19.21
CA GLU A 109 -29.78 -16.35 -17.94
C GLU A 109 -28.68 -16.23 -16.87
N SER A 110 -27.71 -17.16 -16.87
CA SER A 110 -26.56 -17.15 -15.96
C SER A 110 -25.71 -15.88 -16.09
N VAL A 111 -25.41 -15.43 -17.31
CA VAL A 111 -24.63 -14.20 -17.57
C VAL A 111 -25.39 -12.96 -17.11
N ASN A 112 -26.70 -12.91 -17.40
CA ASN A 112 -27.56 -11.81 -16.97
C ASN A 112 -27.65 -11.74 -15.44
N ASN A 113 -27.78 -12.88 -14.78
CA ASN A 113 -27.81 -12.96 -13.32
C ASN A 113 -26.48 -12.51 -12.71
N VAL A 114 -25.34 -12.88 -13.31
CA VAL A 114 -24.03 -12.41 -12.85
C VAL A 114 -23.81 -10.93 -13.12
N ASN A 115 -24.18 -10.41 -14.29
CA ASN A 115 -24.12 -8.97 -14.56
C ASN A 115 -24.99 -8.18 -13.57
N LYS A 116 -26.19 -8.66 -13.22
CA LYS A 116 -27.01 -8.08 -12.15
C LYS A 116 -26.29 -8.10 -10.81
N LYS A 117 -25.70 -9.24 -10.42
CA LYS A 117 -24.92 -9.36 -9.17
C LYS A 117 -23.72 -8.40 -9.15
N ILE A 118 -22.95 -8.32 -10.23
CA ILE A 118 -21.84 -7.38 -10.39
C ILE A 118 -22.38 -5.95 -10.27
N LYS A 119 -23.46 -5.60 -10.95
CA LYS A 119 -24.04 -4.25 -10.93
C LYS A 119 -24.51 -3.81 -9.54
N ILE A 120 -25.13 -4.72 -8.78
CA ILE A 120 -25.56 -4.45 -7.40
C ILE A 120 -24.35 -4.13 -6.51
N ASN A 121 -23.23 -4.83 -6.72
CA ASN A 121 -22.04 -4.73 -5.86
C ASN A 121 -21.00 -3.70 -6.33
N THR A 122 -20.96 -3.37 -7.63
CA THR A 122 -20.01 -2.42 -8.23
C THR A 122 -20.21 -0.98 -7.79
N LYS A 123 -21.32 -0.63 -7.12
CA LYS A 123 -21.45 0.67 -6.44
C LYS A 123 -20.35 0.89 -5.38
N ASN A 124 -19.91 -0.20 -4.74
CA ASN A 124 -18.92 -0.14 -3.66
C ASN A 124 -17.53 -0.62 -4.10
N ILE A 125 -17.46 -1.40 -5.18
CA ILE A 125 -16.20 -1.93 -5.70
C ILE A 125 -15.54 -0.91 -6.62
N LYS A 126 -14.32 -0.50 -6.24
CA LYS A 126 -13.50 0.45 -7.02
C LYS A 126 -12.32 -0.21 -7.72
N LYS A 127 -12.11 -1.50 -7.50
CA LYS A 127 -10.96 -2.26 -7.99
C LYS A 127 -11.44 -3.50 -8.74
N LEU A 128 -10.91 -3.72 -9.93
CA LEU A 128 -11.15 -4.90 -10.75
C LEU A 128 -9.83 -5.59 -11.02
N TYR A 129 -9.71 -6.87 -10.69
CA TYR A 129 -8.55 -7.71 -10.96
C TYR A 129 -8.93 -8.76 -12.00
N ILE A 130 -8.17 -8.83 -13.07
CA ILE A 130 -8.34 -9.85 -14.11
C ILE A 130 -7.10 -10.72 -14.06
N ASN A 131 -7.25 -11.95 -13.60
CA ASN A 131 -6.20 -12.95 -13.56
C ASN A 131 -6.37 -13.91 -14.72
N SER A 132 -5.71 -13.61 -15.84
CA SER A 132 -5.86 -14.39 -17.06
C SER A 132 -4.78 -15.47 -17.17
N ASP A 133 -5.20 -16.72 -17.14
CA ASP A 133 -4.35 -17.87 -17.44
C ASP A 133 -4.57 -18.44 -18.85
N PHE A 134 -5.63 -18.00 -19.53
CA PHE A 134 -6.05 -18.54 -20.84
C PHE A 134 -6.09 -17.46 -21.92
N GLU A 135 -5.89 -17.86 -23.17
CA GLU A 135 -5.73 -16.93 -24.30
C GLU A 135 -7.03 -16.28 -24.77
N ASN A 136 -8.18 -16.90 -24.51
CA ASN A 136 -9.49 -16.41 -24.96
C ASN A 136 -10.14 -15.45 -23.94
N TRP A 137 -9.43 -15.05 -22.89
CA TRP A 137 -9.98 -14.27 -21.78
C TRP A 137 -10.64 -12.95 -22.21
N ASN A 138 -10.14 -12.33 -23.29
CA ASN A 138 -10.75 -11.14 -23.89
C ASN A 138 -12.21 -11.38 -24.27
N GLN A 139 -12.54 -12.54 -24.85
CA GLN A 139 -13.91 -12.90 -25.25
C GLN A 139 -14.81 -13.08 -24.03
N VAL A 140 -14.29 -13.76 -23.00
CA VAL A 140 -14.96 -13.97 -21.71
C VAL A 140 -15.33 -12.62 -21.07
N ILE A 141 -14.36 -11.71 -20.97
CA ILE A 141 -14.54 -10.42 -20.31
C ILE A 141 -15.52 -9.52 -21.07
N ARG A 142 -15.56 -9.55 -22.41
CA ARG A 142 -16.49 -8.75 -23.23
C ARG A 142 -17.96 -8.97 -22.85
N LYS A 143 -18.33 -10.15 -22.35
CA LYS A 143 -19.71 -10.48 -21.94
C LYS A 143 -20.12 -9.87 -20.59
N LEU A 144 -19.16 -9.38 -19.80
CA LEU A 144 -19.37 -8.83 -18.47
C LEU A 144 -19.39 -7.28 -18.50
N ASN A 145 -20.43 -6.67 -19.09
CA ASN A 145 -20.49 -5.21 -19.26
C ASN A 145 -21.19 -4.47 -18.11
N SER A 146 -20.67 -4.60 -16.88
CA SER A 146 -21.30 -4.01 -15.67
C SER A 146 -20.32 -3.25 -14.76
N PHE A 147 -19.26 -2.66 -15.32
CA PHE A 147 -18.18 -2.04 -14.56
C PHE A 147 -18.28 -0.50 -14.53
N GLU A 148 -19.17 0.08 -13.72
CA GLU A 148 -19.43 1.53 -13.74
C GLU A 148 -18.49 2.37 -12.84
N ASN A 149 -18.02 1.83 -11.71
CA ASN A 149 -17.25 2.61 -10.70
C ASN A 149 -15.80 2.17 -10.50
N ILE A 150 -15.27 1.34 -11.39
CA ILE A 150 -13.90 0.85 -11.29
C ILE A 150 -12.92 1.99 -11.53
N LYS A 151 -12.07 2.27 -10.54
CA LYS A 151 -10.98 3.26 -10.60
C LYS A 151 -9.62 2.61 -10.80
N TYR A 152 -9.47 1.38 -10.32
CA TYR A 152 -8.22 0.63 -10.40
C TYR A 152 -8.44 -0.68 -11.13
N LEU A 153 -7.68 -0.92 -12.19
CA LEU A 153 -7.70 -2.16 -12.96
C LEU A 153 -6.35 -2.86 -12.83
N LYS A 154 -6.35 -4.09 -12.32
CA LYS A 154 -5.18 -4.99 -12.35
C LYS A 154 -5.39 -6.05 -13.42
N ILE A 155 -4.39 -6.27 -14.25
CA ILE A 155 -4.39 -7.32 -15.27
C ILE A 155 -3.13 -8.15 -15.08
N ALA A 156 -3.28 -9.45 -14.85
CA ALA A 156 -2.17 -10.39 -14.91
C ALA A 156 -1.98 -10.86 -16.37
N TRP A 157 -0.78 -10.67 -16.88
CA TRP A 157 -0.34 -11.16 -18.19
C TRP A 157 0.58 -12.35 -17.97
N THR A 158 0.03 -13.55 -18.19
CA THR A 158 0.78 -14.81 -18.12
C THR A 158 1.32 -15.25 -19.48
N SER A 159 0.75 -14.73 -20.58
CA SER A 159 1.16 -14.96 -21.98
C SER A 159 1.45 -13.65 -22.73
N ILE A 160 2.12 -13.77 -23.89
CA ILE A 160 2.56 -12.65 -24.73
C ILE A 160 1.38 -11.75 -25.11
N SER A 161 1.62 -10.44 -24.99
CA SER A 161 0.79 -9.30 -25.40
C SER A 161 -0.40 -9.64 -26.30
N GLN A 162 -1.55 -9.92 -25.67
CA GLN A 162 -2.82 -9.91 -26.37
C GLN A 162 -3.38 -8.51 -26.35
N ASN A 163 -3.94 -8.08 -27.48
CA ASN A 163 -4.63 -6.80 -27.63
C ASN A 163 -5.69 -6.67 -26.53
N LEU A 164 -5.70 -5.55 -25.78
CA LEU A 164 -6.71 -5.29 -24.76
C LEU A 164 -7.98 -4.70 -25.39
N ASN A 165 -8.40 -5.30 -26.50
CA ASN A 165 -9.54 -4.84 -27.28
C ASN A 165 -10.87 -4.93 -26.52
N PHE A 166 -10.93 -5.62 -25.37
CA PHE A 166 -12.08 -5.58 -24.47
C PHE A 166 -12.46 -4.14 -24.06
N PHE A 167 -11.52 -3.18 -24.05
CA PHE A 167 -11.83 -1.77 -23.78
C PHE A 167 -12.79 -1.15 -24.80
N ASN A 168 -12.83 -1.67 -26.04
CA ASN A 168 -13.78 -1.21 -27.05
C ASN A 168 -15.23 -1.62 -26.71
N TYR A 169 -15.41 -2.67 -25.91
CA TYR A 169 -16.72 -3.25 -25.58
C TYR A 169 -17.18 -2.85 -24.18
N LEU A 170 -16.25 -2.74 -23.23
CA LEU A 170 -16.52 -2.34 -21.85
C LEU A 170 -16.53 -0.82 -21.70
N THR A 171 -17.47 -0.16 -22.38
CA THR A 171 -17.55 1.31 -22.45
C THR A 171 -17.75 1.99 -21.09
N THR A 172 -18.27 1.28 -20.08
CA THR A 172 -18.40 1.82 -18.72
C THR A 172 -17.11 1.76 -17.92
N LEU A 173 -16.14 0.92 -18.32
CA LEU A 173 -14.90 0.70 -17.60
C LEU A 173 -13.95 1.88 -17.81
N ASN A 174 -13.88 2.77 -16.81
CA ASN A 174 -13.15 4.04 -16.90
C ASN A 174 -12.15 4.21 -15.73
N PRO A 175 -11.12 3.33 -15.63
CA PRO A 175 -10.15 3.36 -14.53
C PRO A 175 -9.25 4.60 -14.61
N ASP A 176 -8.81 5.11 -13.47
CA ASP A 176 -7.75 6.12 -13.41
C ASP A 176 -6.35 5.50 -13.28
N THR A 177 -6.27 4.24 -12.86
CA THR A 177 -5.03 3.52 -12.60
C THR A 177 -5.09 2.13 -13.23
N ILE A 178 -4.06 1.80 -14.02
CA ILE A 178 -3.84 0.45 -14.55
C ILE A 178 -2.59 -0.15 -13.89
N TYR A 179 -2.71 -1.39 -13.44
CA TYR A 179 -1.60 -2.23 -13.01
C TYR A 179 -1.49 -3.44 -13.94
N CYS A 180 -0.36 -3.59 -14.61
CA CYS A 180 -0.06 -4.76 -15.43
C CYS A 180 0.97 -5.66 -14.71
N ASP A 181 0.60 -6.90 -14.43
CA ASP A 181 1.48 -7.94 -13.87
C ASP A 181 1.99 -8.85 -14.99
N CYS A 182 3.05 -8.45 -15.67
CA CYS A 182 3.64 -9.13 -16.82
C CYS A 182 4.61 -10.22 -16.36
N GLN A 183 4.06 -11.34 -15.89
CA GLN A 183 4.83 -12.52 -15.52
C GLN A 183 4.82 -13.51 -16.67
N GLU A 184 5.69 -13.29 -17.66
CA GLU A 184 5.80 -14.21 -18.78
C GLU A 184 6.10 -15.62 -18.32
N THR A 185 5.27 -16.56 -18.77
CA THR A 185 5.63 -17.97 -18.90
C THR A 185 5.99 -18.22 -20.37
N VAL A 186 7.09 -18.94 -20.63
CA VAL A 186 7.76 -19.08 -21.95
C VAL A 186 6.95 -19.93 -22.94
N ARG A 187 5.66 -19.64 -23.13
CA ARG A 187 4.88 -20.25 -24.21
C ARG A 187 4.85 -19.28 -25.37
N HIS A 188 5.77 -19.48 -26.31
CA HIS A 188 5.69 -18.90 -27.64
C HIS A 188 4.47 -19.50 -28.33
N VAL A 189 3.33 -18.85 -28.21
CA VAL A 189 2.18 -19.14 -29.05
C VAL A 189 2.24 -18.20 -30.24
N ASN A 190 2.01 -18.75 -31.43
CA ASN A 190 1.93 -17.97 -32.65
C ASN A 190 0.79 -16.98 -32.48
N ASN A 191 1.12 -15.69 -32.32
CA ASN A 191 0.13 -14.61 -32.34
C ASN A 191 -0.52 -14.59 -33.72
N GLU A 192 -1.68 -15.22 -33.86
CA GLU A 192 -2.64 -14.86 -34.89
C GLU A 192 -3.13 -13.45 -34.55
N GLY A 193 -2.45 -12.45 -35.10
CA GLY A 193 -2.69 -11.04 -34.81
C GLY A 193 -4.15 -10.67 -35.10
N ASN A 194 -4.89 -10.40 -34.04
CA ASN A 194 -6.25 -9.89 -34.16
C ASN A 194 -6.16 -8.40 -34.53
N ASN A 195 -6.43 -8.05 -35.79
CA ASN A 195 -6.26 -6.70 -36.36
C ASN A 195 -7.25 -5.63 -35.84
N GLU A 196 -7.94 -5.88 -34.72
CA GLU A 196 -8.88 -4.91 -34.15
C GLU A 196 -8.12 -3.76 -33.47
N ASN A 197 -8.25 -2.55 -34.02
CA ASN A 197 -7.75 -1.33 -33.38
C ASN A 197 -8.40 -1.14 -32.01
N TRP A 198 -7.61 -0.85 -30.98
CA TRP A 198 -8.10 -0.56 -29.64
C TRP A 198 -7.29 0.57 -28.99
N SER A 199 -7.86 1.18 -27.95
CA SER A 199 -7.16 2.22 -27.19
C SER A 199 -7.59 2.23 -25.73
N PHE A 200 -6.71 2.75 -24.88
CA PHE A 200 -7.00 2.96 -23.48
C PHE A 200 -8.03 4.09 -23.27
N PRO A 201 -8.91 3.99 -22.26
CA PRO A 201 -9.84 5.07 -21.93
C PRO A 201 -9.12 6.33 -21.42
N LYS A 202 -9.62 7.50 -21.81
CA LYS A 202 -9.05 8.81 -21.46
C LYS A 202 -9.02 9.15 -19.97
N SER A 203 -9.70 8.37 -19.12
CA SER A 203 -9.65 8.54 -17.67
C SER A 203 -8.31 8.19 -17.04
N ILE A 204 -7.47 7.41 -17.74
CA ILE A 204 -6.26 6.85 -17.14
C ILE A 204 -5.24 7.95 -16.88
N LYS A 205 -4.73 7.97 -15.65
CA LYS A 205 -3.71 8.91 -15.17
C LYS A 205 -2.44 8.20 -14.72
N LYS A 206 -2.52 6.91 -14.38
CA LYS A 206 -1.43 6.18 -13.75
C LYS A 206 -1.28 4.78 -14.32
N PHE A 207 -0.04 4.40 -14.60
CA PHE A 207 0.34 3.04 -14.96
C PHE A 207 1.35 2.50 -13.94
N LYS A 208 1.17 1.24 -13.56
CA LYS A 208 2.15 0.44 -12.81
C LYS A 208 2.40 -0.84 -13.58
N ILE A 209 3.65 -1.16 -13.85
CA ILE A 209 4.01 -2.29 -14.71
C ILE A 209 5.05 -3.14 -14.02
N LYS A 210 4.63 -4.31 -13.56
CA LYS A 210 5.54 -5.37 -13.12
C LYS A 210 5.94 -6.19 -14.33
N CYS A 211 7.22 -6.29 -14.67
CA CYS A 211 7.62 -6.86 -15.96
C CYS A 211 8.90 -7.70 -15.91
N LYS A 212 8.88 -8.82 -16.64
CA LYS A 212 10.06 -9.67 -16.89
C LYS A 212 10.70 -9.43 -18.27
N SER A 213 9.97 -8.82 -19.21
CA SER A 213 10.39 -8.61 -20.61
C SER A 213 10.08 -7.19 -21.10
N TYR A 214 10.29 -6.93 -22.39
CA TYR A 214 9.93 -5.69 -23.09
C TYR A 214 8.61 -5.77 -23.89
N LEU A 215 7.97 -6.94 -24.01
CA LEU A 215 6.85 -7.14 -24.95
C LEU A 215 5.64 -6.24 -24.65
N TRP A 216 5.47 -5.87 -23.38
CA TRP A 216 4.45 -4.91 -22.94
C TRP A 216 4.60 -3.50 -23.57
N ILE A 217 5.80 -3.10 -24.01
CA ILE A 217 6.04 -1.77 -24.57
C ILE A 217 5.20 -1.58 -25.83
N ASP A 218 5.14 -2.58 -26.70
CA ASP A 218 4.38 -2.49 -27.95
C ASP A 218 2.87 -2.42 -27.69
N THR A 219 2.36 -3.25 -26.78
CA THR A 219 0.95 -3.21 -26.34
C THR A 219 0.57 -1.85 -25.77
N LEU A 220 1.44 -1.25 -24.96
CA LEU A 220 1.17 0.07 -24.41
C LEU A 220 1.24 1.16 -25.46
N LEU A 221 2.22 1.11 -26.37
CA LEU A 221 2.32 2.08 -27.45
C LEU A 221 1.09 2.06 -28.36
N GLU A 222 0.55 0.88 -28.64
CA GLU A 222 -0.69 0.70 -29.40
C GLU A 222 -1.89 1.28 -28.63
N GLY A 223 -2.09 0.85 -27.37
CA GLY A 223 -3.19 1.31 -26.55
C GLY A 223 -3.16 2.81 -26.24
N LEU A 224 -1.97 3.42 -26.23
CA LEU A 224 -1.76 4.85 -25.97
C LEU A 224 -1.83 5.74 -27.23
N SER A 225 -2.15 5.16 -28.38
CA SER A 225 -2.22 5.87 -29.67
C SER A 225 -3.13 7.11 -29.67
N ASN A 226 -4.14 7.16 -28.80
CA ASN A 226 -5.05 8.30 -28.67
C ASN A 226 -4.56 9.37 -27.67
N PHE A 227 -3.45 9.16 -26.93
CA PHE A 227 -2.89 10.11 -25.96
C PHE A 227 -1.87 11.07 -26.59
N LYS A 228 -1.76 12.27 -26.01
CA LYS A 228 -0.75 13.27 -26.32
C LYS A 228 0.47 13.10 -25.41
N GLN A 229 1.57 13.71 -25.81
CA GLN A 229 2.79 13.78 -24.99
C GLN A 229 2.48 14.42 -23.63
N ASN A 230 3.03 13.83 -22.56
CA ASN A 230 2.86 14.26 -21.17
C ASN A 230 1.38 14.39 -20.72
N GLU A 231 0.44 13.69 -21.37
CA GLU A 231 -0.98 13.70 -20.98
C GLU A 231 -1.21 12.88 -19.71
N ILE A 232 -0.45 11.80 -19.51
CA ILE A 232 -0.60 10.87 -18.40
C ILE A 232 0.29 11.31 -17.24
N ASP A 233 -0.21 11.25 -16.00
CA ASP A 233 0.52 11.79 -14.85
C ASP A 233 1.74 10.94 -14.46
N PHE A 234 1.62 9.61 -14.53
CA PHE A 234 2.60 8.74 -13.87
C PHE A 234 2.75 7.35 -14.50
N LEU A 235 3.99 6.91 -14.64
CA LEU A 235 4.39 5.54 -14.95
C LEU A 235 5.31 5.02 -13.84
N GLU A 236 5.00 3.87 -13.27
CA GLU A 236 5.91 3.10 -12.41
C GLU A 236 6.30 1.80 -13.10
N LEU A 237 7.59 1.56 -13.24
CA LEU A 237 8.17 0.36 -13.83
C LEU A 237 8.82 -0.46 -12.74
N ILE A 238 8.47 -1.73 -12.70
CA ILE A 238 8.90 -2.68 -11.69
C ILE A 238 9.53 -3.87 -12.43
N PRO A 239 10.79 -3.75 -12.81
CA PRO A 239 11.50 -4.82 -13.49
C PRO A 239 11.83 -5.98 -12.54
N PHE A 240 11.74 -7.21 -13.04
CA PHE A 240 12.27 -8.43 -12.39
C PHE A 240 13.72 -8.74 -12.83
N SER A 241 14.45 -9.59 -12.09
CA SER A 241 15.93 -9.72 -12.09
C SER A 241 16.61 -9.93 -13.44
N ASN A 242 15.89 -10.37 -14.47
CA ASN A 242 16.42 -10.60 -15.81
C ASN A 242 16.08 -9.46 -16.80
N PHE A 243 15.60 -8.32 -16.31
CA PHE A 243 15.09 -7.22 -17.14
C PHE A 243 16.17 -6.48 -17.95
N ALA A 244 17.41 -6.41 -17.43
CA ALA A 244 18.45 -5.58 -18.02
C ALA A 244 18.91 -6.07 -19.42
N CYS A 245 18.84 -7.38 -19.69
CA CYS A 245 19.37 -7.96 -20.93
C CYS A 245 18.64 -7.51 -22.20
N ASN A 246 17.38 -7.08 -22.09
CA ASN A 246 16.50 -6.99 -23.26
C ASN A 246 16.01 -5.56 -23.61
N PHE A 247 16.36 -4.54 -22.83
CA PHE A 247 15.90 -3.18 -23.08
C PHE A 247 16.66 -2.46 -24.20
N THR A 248 17.91 -2.86 -24.46
CA THR A 248 18.79 -2.22 -25.44
C THR A 248 18.15 -2.16 -26.83
N ASN A 249 17.51 -3.25 -27.27
CA ASN A 249 16.89 -3.34 -28.60
C ASN A 249 15.54 -2.61 -28.68
N TYR A 250 14.89 -2.37 -27.53
CA TYR A 250 13.58 -1.70 -27.42
C TYR A 250 13.69 -0.27 -26.92
N TRP A 251 14.91 0.26 -26.79
CA TRP A 251 15.18 1.55 -26.18
C TRP A 251 14.41 2.70 -26.85
N ASN A 252 14.43 2.77 -28.19
CA ASN A 252 13.73 3.83 -28.91
C ASN A 252 12.21 3.78 -28.70
N LYS A 253 11.63 2.57 -28.66
CA LYS A 253 10.22 2.35 -28.35
C LYS A 253 9.91 2.74 -26.91
N PHE A 254 10.80 2.41 -25.98
CA PHE A 254 10.70 2.82 -24.59
C PHE A 254 10.72 4.35 -24.43
N ILE A 255 11.68 5.05 -25.06
CA ILE A 255 11.73 6.51 -25.03
C ILE A 255 10.44 7.11 -25.58
N ARG A 256 9.96 6.60 -26.72
CA ARG A 256 8.66 6.99 -27.27
C ARG A 256 7.52 6.77 -26.27
N LEU A 257 7.49 5.62 -25.60
CA LEU A 257 6.49 5.32 -24.58
C LEU A 257 6.55 6.31 -23.42
N THR A 258 7.73 6.59 -22.88
CA THR A 258 7.89 7.51 -21.75
C THR A 258 7.42 8.92 -22.08
N SER A 259 7.40 9.31 -23.37
CA SER A 259 6.94 10.63 -23.80
C SER A 259 5.49 10.93 -23.42
N TYR A 260 4.63 9.91 -23.28
CA TYR A 260 3.23 10.09 -22.87
C TYR A 260 3.06 10.46 -21.38
N PHE A 261 4.08 10.29 -20.55
CA PHE A 261 4.00 10.43 -19.10
C PHE A 261 4.73 11.67 -18.58
N LYS A 262 4.15 12.38 -17.61
CA LYS A 262 4.81 13.52 -16.93
C LYS A 262 5.95 13.07 -16.02
N ARG A 263 5.81 11.88 -15.42
CA ARG A 263 6.79 11.29 -14.48
C ARG A 263 6.91 9.80 -14.70
N VAL A 264 8.14 9.30 -14.61
CA VAL A 264 8.50 7.88 -14.72
C VAL A 264 9.35 7.49 -13.51
N ASP A 265 8.86 6.55 -12.72
CA ASP A 265 9.59 5.95 -11.62
C ASP A 265 10.01 4.53 -12.01
N ILE A 266 11.26 4.18 -11.74
CA ILE A 266 11.77 2.82 -11.95
C ILE A 266 12.14 2.26 -10.59
N THR A 267 11.47 1.19 -10.22
CA THR A 267 11.53 0.52 -8.92
C THR A 267 12.22 -0.84 -9.12
N SER A 268 13.53 -0.89 -8.92
CA SER A 268 14.31 -2.13 -9.05
C SER A 268 14.53 -2.81 -7.71
N ASP A 269 14.14 -4.08 -7.61
CA ASP A 269 14.29 -4.96 -6.43
C ASP A 269 15.55 -5.85 -6.50
N PHE A 270 16.52 -5.53 -7.38
CA PHE A 270 17.73 -6.35 -7.53
C PHE A 270 18.74 -6.00 -6.47
N SER A 271 19.07 -6.95 -5.61
CA SER A 271 20.15 -6.77 -4.66
C SER A 271 21.54 -6.72 -5.32
N ILE A 272 21.69 -7.35 -6.48
CA ILE A 272 22.92 -7.42 -7.26
C ILE A 272 22.63 -6.92 -8.67
N TYR A 273 23.47 -6.02 -9.15
CA TYR A 273 23.33 -5.37 -10.45
C TYR A 273 24.47 -5.80 -11.38
N GLY A 274 24.12 -6.21 -12.61
CA GLY A 274 25.09 -6.49 -13.66
C GLY A 274 25.39 -5.26 -14.52
N GLN A 275 26.41 -5.35 -15.37
CA GLN A 275 26.84 -4.28 -16.30
C GLN A 275 25.69 -3.70 -17.13
N GLU A 276 24.76 -4.54 -17.58
CA GLU A 276 23.60 -4.12 -18.37
C GLU A 276 22.66 -3.18 -17.63
N PHE A 277 22.51 -3.37 -16.32
CA PHE A 277 21.74 -2.45 -15.49
C PHE A 277 22.42 -1.07 -15.47
N TYR A 278 23.74 -1.02 -15.20
CA TYR A 278 24.47 0.25 -15.17
C TYR A 278 24.45 0.96 -16.52
N ASN A 279 24.61 0.21 -17.62
CA ASN A 279 24.48 0.75 -18.98
C ASN A 279 23.08 1.33 -19.23
N SER A 280 22.03 0.64 -18.78
CA SER A 280 20.65 1.13 -18.88
C SER A 280 20.42 2.39 -18.05
N MET A 281 20.92 2.43 -16.82
CA MET A 281 20.82 3.59 -15.95
C MET A 281 21.60 4.79 -16.47
N GLN A 282 22.78 4.57 -17.07
CA GLN A 282 23.56 5.61 -17.71
C GLN A 282 22.80 6.21 -18.90
N ARG A 283 22.20 5.38 -19.75
CA ARG A 283 21.36 5.83 -20.87
C ARG A 283 20.10 6.57 -20.40
N LEU A 284 19.47 6.14 -19.31
CA LEU A 284 18.35 6.88 -18.70
C LEU A 284 18.80 8.24 -18.19
N SER A 285 19.98 8.29 -17.58
CA SER A 285 20.53 9.50 -16.98
C SER A 285 21.01 10.52 -18.02
N SER A 286 21.31 10.08 -19.25
CA SER A 286 21.63 10.98 -20.37
C SER A 286 20.41 11.61 -21.03
N ILE A 287 19.19 11.28 -20.60
CA ILE A 287 17.98 11.94 -21.12
C ILE A 287 17.88 13.32 -20.46
N ASP A 288 17.91 14.40 -21.26
CA ASP A 288 17.95 15.81 -20.81
C ASP A 288 16.78 16.22 -19.89
N ASP A 289 15.74 15.39 -19.78
CA ASP A 289 14.65 15.60 -18.83
C ASP A 289 14.99 15.07 -17.43
N ILE A 290 15.87 15.80 -16.74
CA ILE A 290 16.35 15.47 -15.40
C ILE A 290 15.18 15.37 -14.38
N SER A 291 14.03 16.00 -14.66
CA SER A 291 12.88 16.04 -13.73
C SER A 291 11.93 14.86 -13.86
N LYS A 292 11.94 14.16 -15.01
CA LYS A 292 10.95 13.16 -15.35
C LYS A 292 11.23 11.77 -14.79
N PHE A 293 12.49 11.36 -14.76
CA PHE A 293 12.91 10.01 -14.36
C PHE A 293 13.44 9.96 -12.93
N TRP A 294 12.90 9.03 -12.14
CA TRP A 294 13.32 8.76 -10.76
C TRP A 294 13.60 7.27 -10.53
N LEU A 295 14.54 6.99 -9.66
CA LEU A 295 14.95 5.63 -9.30
C LEU A 295 14.60 5.36 -7.84
N ASN A 296 13.91 4.24 -7.64
CA ASN A 296 13.77 3.60 -6.35
C ASN A 296 14.58 2.31 -6.47
N LEU A 297 15.53 2.08 -5.57
CA LEU A 297 16.47 0.98 -5.67
C LEU A 297 16.58 0.23 -4.36
N LYS A 298 16.70 -1.09 -4.47
CA LYS A 298 17.17 -1.97 -3.40
C LYS A 298 18.56 -2.45 -3.75
N VAL A 299 19.51 -2.41 -2.84
CA VAL A 299 20.93 -2.63 -3.14
C VAL A 299 21.54 -3.47 -2.03
N SER A 300 22.38 -4.46 -2.35
CA SER A 300 23.17 -5.14 -1.33
C SER A 300 24.39 -4.30 -0.94
N ILE A 301 24.73 -4.29 0.35
CA ILE A 301 25.82 -3.48 0.90
C ILE A 301 27.18 -3.86 0.32
N ASP A 302 27.34 -5.10 -0.10
CA ASP A 302 28.52 -5.70 -0.71
C ASP A 302 28.47 -5.71 -2.25
N SER A 303 27.39 -5.17 -2.85
CA SER A 303 27.23 -5.18 -4.31
C SER A 303 28.19 -4.22 -5.01
N SER A 304 28.51 -4.49 -6.28
CA SER A 304 29.35 -3.60 -7.09
C SER A 304 28.74 -2.22 -7.35
N PHE A 305 27.47 -2.01 -6.97
CA PHE A 305 26.72 -0.76 -7.11
C PHE A 305 27.51 0.43 -6.58
N TRP A 306 28.14 0.28 -5.42
CA TRP A 306 28.85 1.36 -4.75
C TRP A 306 30.08 1.86 -5.51
N ASN A 307 30.61 1.05 -6.44
CA ASN A 307 31.78 1.37 -7.24
C ASN A 307 31.42 1.72 -8.70
N GLU A 308 30.36 1.12 -9.24
CA GLU A 308 30.01 1.24 -10.67
C GLU A 308 28.96 2.32 -10.96
N ILE A 309 28.15 2.71 -9.96
CA ILE A 309 27.08 3.69 -10.17
C ILE A 309 27.64 5.07 -10.52
N GLN A 310 27.15 5.63 -11.64
CA GLN A 310 27.61 6.92 -12.11
C GLN A 310 27.04 8.08 -11.25
N PRO A 311 27.80 9.18 -11.06
CA PRO A 311 27.35 10.33 -10.27
C PRO A 311 26.01 10.93 -10.75
N VAL A 312 25.81 11.00 -12.07
CA VAL A 312 24.55 11.51 -12.65
C VAL A 312 23.35 10.65 -12.28
N THR A 313 23.54 9.33 -12.20
CA THR A 313 22.49 8.39 -11.80
C THR A 313 22.14 8.56 -10.33
N CYS A 314 23.13 8.83 -9.47
CA CYS A 314 22.90 9.07 -8.03
C CYS A 314 21.92 10.21 -7.77
N LEU A 315 21.92 11.25 -8.61
CA LEU A 315 20.99 12.38 -8.52
C LEU A 315 19.54 12.00 -8.85
N LYS A 316 19.31 10.86 -9.49
CA LYS A 316 17.96 10.35 -9.81
C LYS A 316 17.41 9.42 -8.72
N ILE A 317 18.23 8.99 -7.77
CA ILE A 317 17.81 8.08 -6.70
C ILE A 317 16.99 8.86 -5.68
N LYS A 318 15.75 8.43 -5.51
CA LYS A 318 14.75 9.04 -4.63
C LYS A 318 14.47 8.16 -3.41
N LEU A 319 14.49 6.84 -3.60
CA LEU A 319 14.39 5.85 -2.54
C LEU A 319 15.55 4.87 -2.65
N LEU A 320 16.24 4.64 -1.53
CA LEU A 320 17.28 3.65 -1.42
C LEU A 320 16.99 2.69 -0.27
N CYS A 321 17.05 1.39 -0.56
CA CYS A 321 16.89 0.31 0.38
C CYS A 321 18.17 -0.53 0.40
N ILE A 322 18.93 -0.50 1.50
CA ILE A 322 20.20 -1.24 1.62
C ILE A 322 19.96 -2.54 2.37
N LEU A 323 20.39 -3.65 1.77
CA LEU A 323 20.36 -4.99 2.35
C LEU A 323 21.75 -5.49 2.67
N ASN A 324 21.82 -6.41 3.63
CA ASN A 324 23.04 -7.15 3.97
C ASN A 324 22.77 -8.63 3.66
N ILE A 325 22.78 -9.01 2.38
CA ILE A 325 22.34 -10.35 1.94
C ILE A 325 23.38 -11.43 2.23
N VAL A 326 24.67 -11.11 2.13
CA VAL A 326 25.73 -12.11 2.01
C VAL A 326 26.27 -12.61 3.36
N GLU A 327 25.98 -11.91 4.46
CA GLU A 327 26.72 -12.12 5.72
C GLU A 327 26.18 -13.17 6.68
N ILE A 328 25.07 -13.82 6.38
CA ILE A 328 24.73 -15.02 7.17
C ILE A 328 25.55 -16.23 6.70
N ILE A 329 26.07 -16.21 5.45
CA ILE A 329 26.64 -17.42 4.85
C ILE A 329 28.19 -17.40 4.86
N ASN A 330 28.83 -16.25 4.65
CA ASN A 330 30.30 -16.22 4.40
C ASN A 330 31.15 -15.39 5.39
N GLY A 331 30.56 -14.57 6.26
CA GLY A 331 31.30 -13.77 7.25
C GLY A 331 32.26 -12.72 6.67
N GLU A 332 32.01 -12.26 5.43
CA GLU A 332 32.81 -11.20 4.80
C GLU A 332 32.52 -9.84 5.45
N PHE A 333 33.56 -9.06 5.73
CA PHE A 333 33.44 -7.71 6.30
C PHE A 333 33.58 -6.65 5.19
N VAL A 334 32.87 -5.53 5.33
CA VAL A 334 33.04 -4.34 4.52
C VAL A 334 34.38 -3.68 4.88
N ASP A 335 35.36 -3.78 3.98
CA ASP A 335 36.64 -3.12 4.17
C ASP A 335 36.54 -1.57 4.11
N GLN A 336 37.61 -0.89 4.48
CA GLN A 336 37.62 0.58 4.50
C GLN A 336 37.40 1.21 3.12
N ASN A 337 37.85 0.56 2.05
CA ASN A 337 37.70 1.08 0.69
C ASN A 337 36.24 1.02 0.27
N MET A 338 35.59 -0.11 0.53
CA MET A 338 34.18 -0.33 0.26
C MET A 338 33.30 0.59 1.12
N ALA A 339 33.61 0.74 2.41
CA ALA A 339 32.94 1.69 3.28
C ALA A 339 33.03 3.12 2.74
N ASN A 340 34.22 3.54 2.29
CA ASN A 340 34.41 4.86 1.68
C ASN A 340 33.61 5.02 0.37
N SER A 341 33.52 3.97 -0.46
CA SER A 341 32.68 3.97 -1.67
C SER A 341 31.19 4.13 -1.33
N ILE A 342 30.70 3.46 -0.30
CA ILE A 342 29.33 3.63 0.21
C ILE A 342 29.09 5.08 0.63
N TYR A 343 29.95 5.65 1.46
CA TYR A 343 29.85 7.03 1.95
C TYR A 343 29.83 8.03 0.78
N ASN A 344 30.79 7.93 -0.14
CA ASN A 344 30.90 8.82 -1.29
C ASN A 344 29.68 8.73 -2.21
N THR A 345 29.14 7.52 -2.39
CA THR A 345 27.98 7.30 -3.23
C THR A 345 26.71 7.88 -2.60
N LEU A 346 26.50 7.67 -1.30
CA LEU A 346 25.38 8.27 -0.56
C LEU A 346 25.43 9.80 -0.59
N PHE A 347 26.62 10.38 -0.42
CA PHE A 347 26.81 11.83 -0.46
C PHE A 347 26.39 12.45 -1.80
N ARG A 348 26.53 11.70 -2.90
CA ARG A 348 26.11 12.12 -4.24
C ARG A 348 24.58 12.04 -4.45
N MET A 349 23.85 11.31 -3.61
CA MET A 349 22.39 11.17 -3.73
C MET A 349 21.63 12.36 -3.11
N GLN A 350 21.86 13.55 -3.64
CA GLN A 350 21.33 14.80 -3.06
C GLN A 350 19.79 14.88 -3.03
N ARG A 351 19.12 14.11 -3.90
CA ARG A 351 17.65 14.05 -4.03
C ARG A 351 17.01 12.83 -3.33
N LEU A 352 17.79 12.09 -2.53
CA LEU A 352 17.27 10.97 -1.74
C LEU A 352 16.22 11.48 -0.73
N GLU A 353 15.00 10.98 -0.84
CA GLU A 353 13.88 11.33 0.06
C GLU A 353 13.61 10.23 1.08
N THR A 354 13.84 8.96 0.73
CA THR A 354 13.59 7.80 1.58
C THR A 354 14.80 6.89 1.65
N LEU A 355 15.23 6.54 2.85
CA LEU A 355 16.33 5.60 3.10
C LEU A 355 15.86 4.49 4.04
N MET A 356 16.14 3.24 3.67
CA MET A 356 15.82 2.05 4.47
C MET A 356 17.06 1.17 4.59
N PHE A 357 17.41 0.72 5.78
CA PHE A 357 18.55 -0.20 6.00
C PHE A 357 18.46 -0.95 7.33
N ARG A 358 19.32 -1.95 7.51
CA ARG A 358 19.48 -2.70 8.77
C ARG A 358 20.63 -2.13 9.59
N PHE A 359 20.42 -1.86 10.87
CA PHE A 359 21.47 -1.33 11.76
C PHE A 359 22.65 -2.30 11.90
N THR A 360 22.42 -3.60 11.71
CA THR A 360 23.47 -4.63 11.69
C THR A 360 24.56 -4.38 10.65
N MET A 361 24.41 -3.42 9.73
CA MET A 361 25.51 -3.00 8.86
C MET A 361 26.75 -2.52 9.63
N THR A 362 26.59 -2.04 10.86
CA THR A 362 27.71 -1.65 11.71
C THR A 362 28.57 -2.83 12.13
N ASP A 363 27.98 -4.02 12.24
CA ASP A 363 28.69 -5.26 12.56
C ASP A 363 29.65 -5.68 11.43
N LEU A 364 29.50 -5.07 10.25
CA LEU A 364 30.22 -5.40 9.04
C LEU A 364 31.43 -4.47 8.82
N GLY A 365 31.66 -3.52 9.73
CA GLY A 365 32.71 -2.52 9.60
C GLY A 365 32.24 -1.15 9.09
N VAL A 366 30.94 -0.97 8.80
CA VAL A 366 30.40 0.35 8.45
C VAL A 366 30.30 1.23 9.70
N ASN A 367 31.00 2.37 9.68
CA ASN A 367 30.92 3.36 10.75
C ASN A 367 29.60 4.14 10.64
N PHE A 368 28.74 3.99 11.65
CA PHE A 368 27.39 4.58 11.64
C PHE A 368 27.40 6.12 11.51
N THR A 369 28.29 6.80 12.25
CA THR A 369 28.40 8.27 12.20
C THR A 369 28.78 8.76 10.81
N ASN A 370 29.79 8.15 10.18
CA ASN A 370 30.21 8.51 8.83
C ASN A 370 29.11 8.19 7.80
N PHE A 371 28.43 7.05 7.96
CA PHE A 371 27.30 6.68 7.13
C PHE A 371 26.20 7.75 7.19
N ILE A 372 25.74 8.13 8.38
CA ILE A 372 24.68 9.14 8.56
C ILE A 372 25.11 10.50 8.01
N HIS A 373 26.34 10.95 8.29
CA HIS A 373 26.83 12.23 7.76
C HIS A 373 26.91 12.27 6.22
N SER A 374 27.02 11.11 5.58
CA SER A 374 27.02 10.98 4.13
C SER A 374 25.63 11.01 3.52
N VAL A 375 24.57 10.79 4.31
CA VAL A 375 23.18 10.86 3.84
C VAL A 375 22.76 12.31 3.59
N SER A 376 21.96 12.54 2.55
CA SER A 376 21.42 13.87 2.24
C SER A 376 20.62 14.45 3.42
N LYS A 377 20.87 15.72 3.75
CA LYS A 377 20.09 16.48 4.77
C LYS A 377 18.63 16.72 4.35
N ASN A 378 18.31 16.49 3.08
CA ASN A 378 16.95 16.62 2.53
C ASN A 378 16.12 15.34 2.72
N LEU A 379 16.67 14.31 3.37
CA LEU A 379 15.96 13.07 3.65
C LEU A 379 14.68 13.35 4.45
N LYS A 380 13.56 12.82 3.98
CA LYS A 380 12.24 12.99 4.61
C LYS A 380 11.84 11.77 5.42
N ASN A 381 12.21 10.57 4.95
CA ASN A 381 11.78 9.32 5.53
C ASN A 381 12.98 8.41 5.79
N ILE A 382 13.06 7.85 7.00
CA ILE A 382 14.07 6.86 7.32
C ILE A 382 13.47 5.66 8.05
N GLN A 383 13.85 4.46 7.62
CA GLN A 383 13.55 3.21 8.32
C GLN A 383 14.84 2.47 8.66
N ILE A 384 14.99 2.12 9.92
CA ILE A 384 16.13 1.34 10.42
C ILE A 384 15.58 0.10 11.12
N THR A 385 15.99 -1.08 10.67
CA THR A 385 15.62 -2.36 11.30
C THR A 385 16.79 -2.97 12.07
N ASP A 386 16.50 -3.96 12.92
CA ASP A 386 17.49 -4.67 13.75
C ASP A 386 18.32 -3.72 14.63
N CYS A 387 17.65 -2.75 15.25
CA CYS A 387 18.25 -1.73 16.11
C CYS A 387 18.73 -2.27 17.48
N ASN A 388 18.99 -3.57 17.62
CA ASN A 388 19.27 -4.21 18.91
C ASN A 388 20.54 -3.62 19.57
N LYS A 389 21.54 -3.28 18.73
CA LYS A 389 22.81 -2.68 19.17
C LYS A 389 22.82 -1.15 19.12
N MET A 390 21.72 -0.51 18.71
CA MET A 390 21.64 0.95 18.61
C MET A 390 21.64 1.57 20.01
N LYS A 391 22.50 2.58 20.22
CA LYS A 391 22.63 3.34 21.46
C LYS A 391 22.03 4.74 21.30
N LEU A 392 21.82 5.43 22.42
CA LEU A 392 21.27 6.80 22.39
C LEU A 392 22.16 7.77 21.60
N VAL A 393 23.49 7.59 21.65
CA VAL A 393 24.45 8.41 20.89
C VAL A 393 24.27 8.28 19.37
N ASP A 394 23.81 7.13 18.88
CA ASP A 394 23.53 6.92 17.46
C ASP A 394 22.30 7.75 17.04
N LEU A 395 21.25 7.75 17.85
CA LEU A 395 20.07 8.61 17.62
C LEU A 395 20.40 10.09 17.72
N GLN A 396 21.26 10.49 18.65
CA GLN A 396 21.74 11.88 18.76
C GLN A 396 22.51 12.30 17.49
N THR A 397 23.37 11.41 16.97
CA THR A 397 24.09 11.63 15.71
C THR A 397 23.11 11.80 14.55
N MET A 398 22.09 10.95 14.45
CA MET A 398 21.03 11.09 13.46
C MET A 398 20.28 12.41 13.58
N ALA A 399 19.81 12.77 14.78
CA ALA A 399 19.03 13.98 15.00
C ALA A 399 19.82 15.26 14.71
N ALA A 400 21.13 15.27 14.99
CA ALA A 400 22.00 16.39 14.68
C ALA A 400 22.15 16.64 13.17
N HIS A 401 22.12 15.58 12.35
CA HIS A 401 22.31 15.69 10.90
C HIS A 401 20.99 15.72 10.10
N LEU A 402 19.99 14.94 10.52
CA LEU A 402 18.70 14.71 9.85
C LEU A 402 17.56 15.44 10.57
N ASN A 403 17.61 16.77 10.60
CA ASN A 403 16.68 17.60 11.36
C ASN A 403 15.30 17.83 10.71
N ASN A 404 15.08 17.37 9.48
CA ASN A 404 13.87 17.61 8.68
C ASN A 404 13.07 16.33 8.37
N LEU A 405 13.22 15.28 9.18
CA LEU A 405 12.48 14.04 8.98
C LEU A 405 10.98 14.26 9.19
N ASP A 406 10.19 13.80 8.20
CA ASP A 406 8.73 13.68 8.28
C ASP A 406 8.34 12.33 8.91
N THR A 407 9.02 11.24 8.51
CA THR A 407 8.71 9.87 8.95
C THR A 407 9.94 9.18 9.50
N LEU A 408 9.85 8.67 10.73
CA LEU A 408 10.89 7.89 11.40
C LEU A 408 10.35 6.51 11.79
N SER A 409 11.02 5.45 11.34
CA SER A 409 10.71 4.07 11.69
C SER A 409 11.93 3.37 12.29
N LEU A 410 11.84 2.93 13.55
CA LEU A 410 12.93 2.26 14.28
C LEU A 410 12.49 0.91 14.79
N HIS A 411 13.06 -0.19 14.30
CA HIS A 411 12.61 -1.53 14.65
C HIS A 411 13.67 -2.33 15.38
N GLY A 412 13.29 -2.95 16.50
CA GLY A 412 14.14 -3.87 17.27
C GLY A 412 14.99 -3.19 18.34
N ILE A 413 14.49 -2.14 18.98
CA ILE A 413 15.25 -1.42 20.01
C ILE A 413 15.35 -2.25 21.29
N GLU A 414 16.58 -2.57 21.72
CA GLU A 414 16.88 -3.26 22.98
C GLU A 414 17.56 -2.34 24.03
N SER A 415 17.99 -1.12 23.68
CA SER A 415 18.59 -0.17 24.65
C SER A 415 17.55 0.42 25.60
N ASP A 416 17.83 0.45 26.91
CA ASP A 416 16.95 1.08 27.93
C ASP A 416 17.02 2.61 27.89
N GLU A 417 18.08 3.17 27.31
CA GLU A 417 18.28 4.61 27.17
C GLU A 417 17.40 5.20 26.08
N ILE A 418 16.99 4.40 25.10
CA ILE A 418 16.16 4.84 23.99
C ILE A 418 14.68 4.65 24.39
N THR A 419 14.02 5.76 24.71
CA THR A 419 12.59 5.78 25.09
C THR A 419 11.79 6.63 24.10
N LEU A 420 10.46 6.53 24.11
CA LEU A 420 9.61 7.43 23.30
C LEU A 420 9.85 8.90 23.62
N LYS A 421 10.11 9.22 24.90
CA LYS A 421 10.38 10.59 25.34
C LYS A 421 11.66 11.11 24.68
N GLU A 422 12.75 10.35 24.77
CA GLU A 422 14.04 10.71 24.15
C GLU A 422 13.91 10.86 22.62
N ILE A 423 13.19 9.95 21.95
CA ILE A 423 12.94 10.04 20.51
C ILE A 423 12.21 11.34 20.16
N PHE A 424 11.16 11.72 20.91
CA PHE A 424 10.43 12.96 20.65
C PHE A 424 11.22 14.23 20.98
N GLU A 425 12.11 14.18 21.98
CA GLU A 425 13.00 15.29 22.30
C GLU A 425 14.04 15.53 21.20
N LEU A 426 14.58 14.45 20.62
CA LEU A 426 15.54 14.50 19.52
C LEU A 426 14.88 14.88 18.18
N PHE A 427 13.72 14.31 17.86
CA PHE A 427 13.07 14.42 16.55
C PHE A 427 11.76 15.20 16.58
N LYS A 428 11.84 16.48 16.97
CA LYS A 428 10.67 17.35 17.21
C LYS A 428 9.79 17.60 15.97
N SER A 429 10.35 17.47 14.76
CA SER A 429 9.65 17.73 13.49
C SER A 429 8.92 16.51 12.93
N VAL A 430 9.18 15.31 13.48
CA VAL A 430 8.64 14.07 12.95
C VAL A 430 7.11 14.10 13.05
N LYS A 431 6.46 13.86 11.91
CA LYS A 431 5.00 13.77 11.81
C LYS A 431 4.51 12.35 12.04
N VAL A 432 5.32 11.35 11.68
CA VAL A 432 4.95 9.95 11.77
C VAL A 432 6.09 9.17 12.40
N LEU A 433 5.81 8.58 13.56
CA LEU A 433 6.75 7.77 14.30
C LEU A 433 6.25 6.33 14.38
N GLU A 434 7.10 5.39 13.97
CA GLU A 434 6.89 3.96 14.15
C GLU A 434 8.07 3.37 14.92
N VAL A 435 7.80 2.70 16.05
CA VAL A 435 8.85 2.17 16.91
C VAL A 435 8.49 0.77 17.37
N PHE A 436 9.42 -0.17 17.23
CA PHE A 436 9.34 -1.49 17.86
C PHE A 436 10.43 -1.66 18.92
N PHE A 437 9.99 -1.74 20.18
CA PHE A 437 10.82 -2.10 21.31
C PHE A 437 10.79 -3.61 21.50
N LYS A 438 11.96 -4.25 21.46
CA LYS A 438 12.10 -5.69 21.63
C LYS A 438 12.13 -6.06 23.13
N LYS A 439 11.12 -5.59 23.85
CA LYS A 439 10.97 -5.62 25.32
C LYS A 439 9.50 -5.73 25.71
N SER A 440 9.24 -6.04 26.99
CA SER A 440 7.90 -5.94 27.55
C SER A 440 7.40 -4.48 27.57
N PHE A 441 6.10 -4.33 27.74
CA PHE A 441 5.42 -3.03 27.78
C PHE A 441 5.88 -2.15 28.96
N LYS A 442 6.21 -2.75 30.11
CA LYS A 442 6.81 -2.06 31.26
C LYS A 442 8.26 -1.66 31.01
N ASN A 443 9.09 -2.60 30.53
CA ASN A 443 10.53 -2.36 30.34
C ASN A 443 10.83 -1.35 29.22
N SER A 444 9.91 -1.22 28.26
CA SER A 444 9.95 -0.18 27.22
C SER A 444 9.45 1.19 27.71
N GLN A 445 9.06 1.32 28.98
CA GLN A 445 8.52 2.54 29.60
C GLN A 445 7.29 3.12 28.89
N ILE A 446 6.58 2.30 28.13
CA ILE A 446 5.40 2.73 27.36
C ILE A 446 4.23 3.06 28.29
N LEU A 447 4.06 2.31 29.37
CA LEU A 447 3.08 2.65 30.41
C LEU A 447 3.32 4.05 30.97
N ASP A 448 4.56 4.41 31.23
CA ASP A 448 4.90 5.72 31.81
C ASP A 448 4.67 6.85 30.82
N TYR A 449 4.92 6.60 29.52
CA TYR A 449 4.51 7.50 28.45
C TYR A 449 2.99 7.74 28.45
N PHE A 450 2.18 6.69 28.57
CA PHE A 450 0.71 6.80 28.58
C PHE A 450 0.13 7.38 29.88
N LYS A 451 0.79 7.21 31.03
CA LYS A 451 0.41 7.92 32.26
C LYS A 451 0.52 9.44 32.04
N GLY A 452 1.50 9.88 31.26
CA GLY A 452 1.69 11.29 30.91
C GLY A 452 2.36 12.08 32.02
N GLN A 453 2.10 13.39 32.07
CA GLN A 453 2.78 14.28 33.00
C GLN A 453 2.12 14.25 34.39
N LYS A 454 2.95 14.10 35.43
CA LYS A 454 2.51 14.23 36.81
C LYS A 454 2.23 15.70 37.14
N LEU A 455 1.03 15.97 37.63
CA LEU A 455 0.57 17.27 38.09
C LEU A 455 0.91 17.48 39.56
N SER A 456 0.80 18.72 40.04
CA SER A 456 1.13 19.11 41.41
C SER A 456 0.28 18.43 42.48
N ASP A 457 -0.95 18.02 42.13
CA ASP A 457 -1.86 17.28 43.00
C ASP A 457 -1.57 15.76 43.03
N GLY A 458 -0.52 15.32 42.32
CA GLY A 458 -0.13 13.92 42.20
C GLY A 458 -0.88 13.14 41.13
N SER A 459 -1.89 13.72 40.49
CA SER A 459 -2.59 13.11 39.35
C SER A 459 -1.71 13.11 38.09
N CYS A 460 -2.01 12.25 37.13
CA CYS A 460 -1.31 12.21 35.86
C CYS A 460 -2.23 12.63 34.73
N LYS A 461 -1.73 13.47 33.82
CA LYS A 461 -2.45 13.92 32.64
C LYS A 461 -1.77 13.42 31.39
N PHE A 462 -2.48 12.58 30.62
CA PHE A 462 -2.04 12.17 29.31
C PHE A 462 -1.91 13.38 28.37
N ILE A 463 -0.79 13.44 27.64
CA ILE A 463 -0.52 14.46 26.63
C ILE A 463 -0.48 13.75 25.28
N TRP A 464 -1.39 14.13 24.39
CA TRP A 464 -1.38 13.63 23.01
C TRP A 464 -0.07 14.03 22.32
N PRO A 465 0.59 13.10 21.62
CA PRO A 465 1.75 13.45 20.82
C PRO A 465 1.38 14.47 19.74
N LYS A 466 2.32 15.34 19.40
CA LYS A 466 2.16 16.29 18.28
C LYS A 466 2.19 15.62 16.91
N THR A 467 2.57 14.33 16.86
CA THR A 467 2.60 13.55 15.63
C THR A 467 1.21 13.37 15.04
N ILE A 468 1.16 13.17 13.73
CA ILE A 468 -0.03 12.76 12.99
C ILE A 468 -0.33 11.28 13.29
N CYS A 469 0.71 10.47 13.41
CA CYS A 469 0.63 9.04 13.73
C CYS A 469 1.80 8.63 14.62
N LEU A 470 1.52 7.88 15.68
CA LEU A 470 2.49 7.18 16.52
C LEU A 470 2.09 5.71 16.55
N ASN A 471 2.96 4.83 16.08
CA ASN A 471 2.74 3.40 16.07
C ASN A 471 3.81 2.71 16.93
N ILE A 472 3.38 2.04 17.98
CA ILE A 472 4.24 1.45 18.99
C ILE A 472 4.04 -0.06 18.96
N TYR A 473 5.14 -0.79 18.93
CA TYR A 473 5.19 -2.23 19.04
C TYR A 473 6.04 -2.63 20.24
N THR A 474 5.57 -3.62 20.97
CA THR A 474 6.30 -4.28 22.05
C THR A 474 6.05 -5.77 22.02
N TYR A 475 6.78 -6.55 22.82
CA TYR A 475 6.30 -7.88 23.18
C TYR A 475 4.95 -7.79 23.91
N TYR A 476 4.18 -8.86 23.82
CA TYR A 476 2.85 -8.91 24.42
C TYR A 476 2.92 -8.65 25.94
N PRO A 477 2.09 -7.73 26.46
CA PRO A 477 2.09 -7.40 27.88
C PRO A 477 1.59 -8.58 28.71
N ASN A 478 2.21 -8.82 29.86
CA ASN A 478 1.64 -9.76 30.81
C ASN A 478 0.28 -9.27 31.35
N LYS A 479 -0.45 -10.12 32.09
CA LYS A 479 -1.81 -9.78 32.58
C LYS A 479 -1.86 -8.50 33.41
N GLU A 480 -0.84 -8.23 34.21
CA GLU A 480 -0.74 -7.04 35.06
C GLU A 480 -0.48 -5.79 34.21
N GLU A 481 0.51 -5.84 33.32
CA GLU A 481 0.82 -4.75 32.39
C GLU A 481 -0.39 -4.40 31.50
N PHE A 482 -1.12 -5.41 31.04
CA PHE A 482 -2.30 -5.23 30.20
C PHE A 482 -3.48 -4.64 30.99
N TYR A 483 -3.66 -5.05 32.25
CA TYR A 483 -4.63 -4.46 33.15
C TYR A 483 -4.33 -2.98 33.40
N ASP A 484 -3.07 -2.65 33.70
CA ASP A 484 -2.63 -1.27 33.91
C ASP A 484 -2.85 -0.42 32.65
N PHE A 485 -2.49 -0.94 31.48
CA PHE A 485 -2.76 -0.28 30.22
C PHE A 485 -4.26 -0.02 30.03
N HIS A 486 -5.13 -0.99 30.29
CA HIS A 486 -6.58 -0.82 30.19
C HIS A 486 -7.13 0.25 31.14
N MET A 487 -6.56 0.38 32.33
CA MET A 487 -6.96 1.43 33.27
C MET A 487 -6.58 2.81 32.77
N ILE A 488 -5.39 2.95 32.17
CA ILE A 488 -4.93 4.21 31.55
C ILE A 488 -5.74 4.51 30.28
N GLU A 489 -5.99 3.50 29.45
CA GLU A 489 -6.72 3.62 28.20
C GLU A 489 -8.11 4.22 28.41
N LYS A 490 -8.83 3.82 29.47
CA LYS A 490 -10.16 4.35 29.78
C LYS A 490 -10.20 5.85 30.06
N ILE A 491 -9.09 6.43 30.50
CA ILE A 491 -9.01 7.86 30.85
C ILE A 491 -8.38 8.72 29.73
N ILE A 492 -7.83 8.12 28.68
CA ILE A 492 -7.26 8.86 27.54
C ILE A 492 -8.40 9.54 26.75
N PRO A 493 -8.44 10.89 26.67
CA PRO A 493 -9.48 11.60 25.95
C PRO A 493 -9.31 11.40 24.43
N ARG A 494 -10.25 10.73 23.76
CA ARG A 494 -10.14 10.38 22.33
C ARG A 494 -11.48 10.39 21.60
N LYS A 495 -11.42 10.55 20.27
CA LYS A 495 -12.50 10.20 19.34
C LYS A 495 -12.32 8.75 18.85
N SER A 496 -13.39 8.20 18.28
CA SER A 496 -13.34 6.87 17.65
C SER A 496 -12.22 6.80 16.60
N GLY A 497 -11.45 5.71 16.63
CA GLY A 497 -10.35 5.46 15.72
C GLY A 497 -9.04 6.22 15.99
N GLN A 498 -8.97 7.08 17.02
CA GLN A 498 -7.72 7.80 17.35
C GLN A 498 -6.73 6.99 18.19
N LEU A 499 -7.23 6.03 18.98
CA LEU A 499 -6.42 5.04 19.68
C LEU A 499 -6.88 3.66 19.24
N ILE A 500 -5.95 2.86 18.74
CA ILE A 500 -6.19 1.49 18.29
C ILE A 500 -5.13 0.62 18.94
N PHE A 501 -5.51 -0.52 19.47
CA PHE A 501 -4.55 -1.53 19.87
C PHE A 501 -4.97 -2.89 19.31
N ALA A 502 -3.98 -3.70 18.98
CA ALA A 502 -4.19 -4.99 18.36
C ALA A 502 -3.13 -5.99 18.84
N PHE A 503 -3.49 -7.25 18.77
CA PHE A 503 -2.60 -8.37 18.95
C PHE A 503 -2.14 -8.83 17.58
N ASP A 504 -0.83 -8.91 17.41
CA ASP A 504 -0.18 -9.28 16.16
C ASP A 504 0.81 -10.43 16.50
N LYS A 505 1.29 -11.18 15.50
CA LYS A 505 2.26 -12.27 15.69
C LYS A 505 3.56 -12.01 14.95
N LEU A 506 4.68 -12.30 15.61
CA LEU A 506 6.02 -12.31 15.01
C LEU A 506 6.35 -13.73 14.57
N TYR A 507 6.51 -13.94 13.26
CA TYR A 507 6.43 -15.27 12.65
C TYR A 507 7.75 -16.06 12.54
N PHE A 508 8.88 -15.61 13.10
CA PHE A 508 10.17 -16.07 12.57
C PHE A 508 11.20 -16.67 13.53
N GLU A 509 11.04 -16.65 14.86
CA GLU A 509 12.03 -17.25 15.78
C GLU A 509 11.38 -17.81 17.06
N ASP A 510 10.26 -18.54 16.91
CA ASP A 510 9.21 -18.82 17.91
C ASP A 510 8.09 -17.79 17.80
N GLU A 511 6.84 -18.25 17.67
CA GLU A 511 5.67 -17.37 17.56
C GLU A 511 5.61 -16.47 18.79
N THR A 512 6.16 -15.26 18.66
CA THR A 512 6.17 -14.29 19.74
C THR A 512 5.00 -13.38 19.53
N ASP A 513 4.06 -13.43 20.46
CA ASP A 513 2.95 -12.50 20.46
C ASP A 513 3.49 -11.08 20.69
N ILE A 514 2.98 -10.15 19.89
CA ILE A 514 3.31 -8.75 20.02
C ILE A 514 2.07 -7.92 20.27
N PHE A 515 2.28 -6.76 20.85
CA PHE A 515 1.24 -5.80 21.13
C PHE A 515 1.51 -4.52 20.36
N ARG A 516 0.51 -4.11 19.58
CA ARG A 516 0.53 -2.85 18.84
C ARG A 516 -0.36 -1.84 19.53
N VAL A 517 0.15 -0.61 19.70
CA VAL A 517 -0.65 0.55 20.06
C VAL A 517 -0.42 1.67 19.04
N THR A 518 -1.49 2.13 18.42
CA THR A 518 -1.50 3.21 17.44
C THR A 518 -2.27 4.41 17.97
N LEU A 519 -1.62 5.57 18.03
CA LEU A 519 -2.25 6.87 18.23
C LEU A 519 -2.25 7.63 16.91
N GLN A 520 -3.40 8.18 16.52
CA GLN A 520 -3.52 8.96 15.28
C GLN A 520 -4.49 10.13 15.44
N GLN A 521 -4.20 11.23 14.73
CA GLN A 521 -5.07 12.41 14.75
C GLN A 521 -6.43 12.15 14.09
N SER A 522 -6.45 11.31 13.05
CA SER A 522 -7.66 10.86 12.36
C SER A 522 -7.50 9.42 11.86
N PRO A 523 -8.60 8.68 11.64
CA PRO A 523 -8.53 7.34 11.05
C PRO A 523 -7.77 7.35 9.71
N GLY A 524 -6.86 6.39 9.53
CA GLY A 524 -6.12 6.21 8.28
C GLY A 524 -4.78 6.92 8.19
N CYS A 525 -4.32 7.62 9.24
CA CYS A 525 -2.99 8.26 9.26
C CYS A 525 -1.84 7.25 9.11
N TYR A 526 -2.04 5.98 9.47
CA TYR A 526 -1.07 4.92 9.21
C TYR A 526 -0.71 4.78 7.72
N ASN A 527 -1.53 5.29 6.79
CA ASN A 527 -1.20 5.31 5.36
C ASN A 527 0.06 6.13 5.04
N HIS A 528 0.49 7.03 5.91
CA HIS A 528 1.77 7.73 5.74
C HIS A 528 2.97 6.78 5.77
N LEU A 529 2.85 5.64 6.46
CA LEU A 529 3.90 4.61 6.49
C LEU A 529 4.04 3.86 5.16
N LYS A 530 3.13 4.09 4.19
CA LYS A 530 3.27 3.54 2.83
C LYS A 530 4.53 4.02 2.11
N VAL A 531 5.20 5.07 2.59
CA VAL A 531 6.50 5.52 2.05
C VAL A 531 7.59 4.45 2.16
N PHE A 532 7.50 3.56 3.15
CA PHE A 532 8.37 2.39 3.31
C PHE A 532 7.78 1.13 2.67
N ARG A 533 6.49 1.17 2.31
CA ARG A 533 5.76 0.06 1.69
C ARG A 533 5.77 0.26 0.19
N ASN A 534 6.89 -0.10 -0.42
CA ASN A 534 6.82 -0.54 -1.80
C ASN A 534 6.54 -2.05 -1.72
N ASP A 535 5.43 -2.54 -2.29
CA ASP A 535 5.02 -3.96 -2.25
C ASP A 535 6.10 -4.94 -2.81
N LEU A 536 7.22 -4.38 -3.26
CA LEU A 536 8.38 -4.99 -3.90
C LEU A 536 9.61 -4.94 -3.00
N TYR A 537 9.80 -3.85 -2.25
CA TYR A 537 10.85 -3.73 -1.25
C TYR A 537 10.39 -4.32 0.06
N LYS A 538 10.10 -5.62 0.02
CA LYS A 538 10.31 -6.43 1.21
C LYS A 538 11.81 -6.42 1.46
N ILE A 539 12.32 -5.43 2.19
CA ILE A 539 13.37 -5.74 3.17
C ILE A 539 12.67 -6.80 3.97
N ASN A 540 13.05 -8.07 3.83
CA ASN A 540 12.39 -9.15 4.53
C ASN A 540 12.52 -8.82 6.02
N PRO A 541 11.56 -8.13 6.66
CA PRO A 541 11.78 -7.77 8.02
C PRO A 541 11.54 -9.08 8.74
N LYS A 542 12.28 -9.36 9.80
CA LYS A 542 11.86 -10.38 10.78
C LYS A 542 10.49 -10.03 11.44
N LEU A 543 9.74 -9.10 10.86
CA LEU A 543 8.58 -8.35 11.32
C LEU A 543 7.64 -8.15 10.12
N GLY A 544 6.93 -9.19 9.71
CA GLY A 544 5.90 -9.13 8.66
C GLY A 544 4.63 -8.37 9.08
N PHE A 545 4.76 -7.26 9.81
CA PHE A 545 3.70 -6.70 10.65
C PHE A 545 2.55 -5.98 9.92
N TYR A 546 2.61 -5.81 8.60
CA TYR A 546 1.77 -4.80 7.96
C TYR A 546 1.00 -5.21 6.71
N GLU A 547 1.38 -6.29 6.03
CA GLU A 547 0.78 -6.57 4.72
C GLU A 547 -0.60 -7.20 4.85
N ASP A 548 -0.84 -8.08 5.84
CA ASP A 548 -2.03 -8.94 5.82
C ASP A 548 -3.22 -8.47 6.70
N LEU A 549 -3.00 -7.67 7.75
CA LEU A 549 -4.04 -7.40 8.77
C LEU A 549 -4.74 -6.04 8.65
N LEU A 550 -4.08 -5.00 8.13
CA LEU A 550 -4.67 -3.66 7.99
C LEU A 550 -5.34 -3.42 6.63
N TYR A 551 -5.07 -4.26 5.63
CA TYR A 551 -5.69 -4.19 4.30
C TYR A 551 -6.75 -5.27 4.05
N LYS A 552 -7.03 -6.10 5.07
CA LYS A 552 -8.21 -6.97 5.15
C LYS A 552 -9.48 -6.25 5.66
N ILE A 553 -9.42 -4.92 5.88
CA ILE A 553 -10.60 -4.11 6.24
C ILE A 553 -11.08 -3.31 5.03
#